data_AF-A0A0P6G6L6-F1
#
_entry.id   AF-A0A0P6G6L6-F1
#
_cell.length_a   1.000
_cell.length_b   1.000
_cell.length_c   1.000
_cell.angle_alpha   90.00
_cell.angle_beta   90.00
_cell.angle_gamma   90.00
#
_symmetry.space_group_name_H-M   'P 1'
#
loop_
_entity.id
_entity.type
_entity.pdbx_description
1 polymer ?
#
loop_
_entity_poly.entity_id
_entity_poly.type
_entity_poly.pdbx_seq_one_letter_code
_entity_poly.pdbx_strand_id
1 'polypeptide(L)'
;MKSFGWLHMFKLYSMLLAFIFVMPSVFTQVWNEDFDNEHFLYKIPENVSCADNQYPPLASDRVPTYVINLDLPPKLRWAQLMIDKKESALHLLQDIKTYTDSFFHGKLFPLLDKYLPLMAKTLPEPYLSELEGIAEVTGIELGEITLYNIFYEVFTLCTSVISQGANGKIYHGRNLDFGLFLGWDVKNHTWQTTEALRPLVVELDFQREGHTVYKTVNFAGYVGVLTGMKPQRFTLTLDERFSMEGGFVGIIRWLLGDHSANWAGFLMRDVMEKADSYQQALTTLTTSKLLAPVYFILGGNTTDQVLCLIILKLSCS
;
A
#
# COMPACT_ATOMS: atom_id res chain seq x y z
N MET A 1 -28.74 11.03 2.66
CA MET A 1 -27.51 11.44 1.94
C MET A 1 -27.81 12.73 1.19
N LYS A 2 -27.33 13.89 1.67
CA LYS A 2 -27.39 15.13 0.87
C LYS A 2 -26.37 14.97 -0.25
N SER A 3 -26.81 15.21 -1.48
CA SER A 3 -26.04 15.06 -2.71
C SER A 3 -24.66 15.71 -2.55
N PHE A 4 -23.62 14.92 -2.73
CA PHE A 4 -22.30 15.43 -3.05
C PHE A 4 -22.44 16.21 -4.36
N GLY A 5 -22.50 17.55 -4.29
CA GLY A 5 -22.87 18.38 -5.42
C GLY A 5 -21.92 18.18 -6.60
N TRP A 6 -22.43 18.21 -7.83
CA TRP A 6 -21.66 18.02 -9.06
C TRP A 6 -20.43 18.93 -9.15
N LEU A 7 -20.49 20.13 -8.58
CA LEU A 7 -19.37 21.06 -8.51
C LEU A 7 -18.24 20.60 -7.56
N HIS A 8 -18.59 19.91 -6.47
CA HIS A 8 -17.61 19.30 -5.56
C HIS A 8 -16.98 18.06 -6.19
N MET A 9 -17.77 17.25 -6.91
CA MET A 9 -17.28 16.12 -7.71
C MET A 9 -16.25 16.59 -8.72
N PHE A 10 -16.58 17.62 -9.49
CA PHE A 10 -15.71 18.16 -10.53
C PHE A 10 -14.39 18.69 -9.96
N LYS A 11 -14.42 19.38 -8.81
CA LYS A 11 -13.19 19.89 -8.17
C LYS A 11 -12.30 18.78 -7.60
N LEU A 12 -12.89 17.77 -6.95
CA LEU A 12 -12.16 16.61 -6.47
C LEU A 12 -11.56 15.82 -7.64
N TYR A 13 -12.32 15.66 -8.71
CA TYR A 13 -11.89 15.05 -9.97
C TYR A 13 -10.71 15.81 -10.60
N SER A 14 -10.81 17.13 -10.78
CA SER A 14 -9.72 17.93 -11.34
C SER A 14 -8.47 17.93 -10.45
N MET A 15 -8.62 17.87 -9.12
CA MET A 15 -7.50 17.79 -8.20
C MET A 15 -6.80 16.43 -8.26
N LEU A 16 -7.56 15.33 -8.25
CA LEU A 16 -6.97 13.99 -8.38
C LEU A 16 -6.33 13.83 -9.75
N LEU A 17 -6.96 14.31 -10.83
CA LEU A 17 -6.32 14.37 -12.15
C LEU A 17 -5.04 15.22 -12.13
N ALA A 18 -5.03 16.38 -11.46
CA ALA A 18 -3.81 17.17 -11.33
C ALA A 18 -2.74 16.37 -10.56
N PHE A 19 -3.06 15.76 -9.42
CA PHE A 19 -2.10 14.90 -8.71
C PHE A 19 -1.63 13.72 -9.58
N ILE A 20 -2.54 13.08 -10.32
CA ILE A 20 -2.30 11.86 -11.11
C ILE A 20 -1.56 12.14 -12.43
N PHE A 21 -1.76 13.28 -13.08
CA PHE A 21 -1.11 13.64 -14.35
C PHE A 21 0.07 14.59 -14.15
N VAL A 22 0.06 15.42 -13.11
CA VAL A 22 1.17 16.31 -12.76
C VAL A 22 2.25 15.54 -12.03
N MET A 23 1.96 14.59 -11.14
CA MET A 23 3.05 13.84 -10.44
C MET A 23 3.93 13.04 -11.39
N PRO A 24 3.41 12.27 -12.37
CA PRO A 24 4.26 11.63 -13.39
C PRO A 24 5.03 12.63 -14.24
N SER A 25 4.44 13.77 -14.59
CA SER A 25 5.15 14.78 -15.37
C SER A 25 6.21 15.52 -14.56
N VAL A 26 5.98 15.72 -13.26
CA VAL A 26 6.94 16.18 -12.25
C VAL A 26 8.06 15.16 -12.08
N PHE A 27 7.74 13.87 -11.96
CA PHE A 27 8.72 12.80 -11.91
C PHE A 27 9.56 12.77 -13.19
N THR A 28 8.96 12.99 -14.37
CA THR A 28 9.70 13.09 -15.64
C THR A 28 10.47 14.40 -15.82
N GLN A 29 10.04 15.53 -15.23
CA GLN A 29 10.75 16.81 -15.31
C GLN A 29 11.92 16.86 -14.35
N VAL A 30 11.77 16.36 -13.12
CA VAL A 30 12.89 16.09 -12.21
C VAL A 30 13.86 15.10 -12.87
N TRP A 31 13.34 14.09 -13.57
CA TRP A 31 14.14 13.22 -14.41
C TRP A 31 14.92 13.99 -15.48
N ASN A 32 14.26 14.83 -16.29
CA ASN A 32 14.91 15.51 -17.41
C ASN A 32 15.90 16.60 -16.96
N GLU A 33 15.60 17.37 -15.91
CA GLU A 33 16.48 18.47 -15.50
C GLU A 33 17.74 17.98 -14.76
N ASP A 34 17.68 16.84 -14.06
CA ASP A 34 18.84 16.28 -13.33
C ASP A 34 19.60 15.17 -14.10
N PHE A 35 18.97 14.47 -15.07
CA PHE A 35 19.62 13.38 -15.84
C PHE A 35 20.11 13.74 -17.25
N ASP A 36 19.82 14.94 -17.79
CA ASP A 36 20.29 15.35 -19.14
C ASP A 36 21.81 15.58 -19.23
N ASN A 37 22.55 15.41 -18.13
CA ASN A 37 23.99 15.18 -18.19
C ASN A 37 24.24 13.69 -18.39
N GLU A 38 24.71 13.29 -19.58
CA GLU A 38 24.97 11.92 -20.08
C GLU A 38 25.84 10.97 -19.17
N HIS A 39 26.05 11.29 -17.91
CA HIS A 39 26.79 10.49 -16.93
C HIS A 39 25.93 9.69 -15.94
N PHE A 40 24.60 9.80 -15.98
CA PHE A 40 23.70 9.21 -14.97
C PHE A 40 23.06 7.87 -15.33
N LEU A 41 23.44 7.25 -16.45
CA LEU A 41 23.16 5.82 -16.64
C LEU A 41 24.06 5.05 -15.67
N TYR A 42 23.53 4.74 -14.48
CA TYR A 42 24.09 3.74 -13.60
C TYR A 42 24.34 2.49 -14.46
N LYS A 43 25.61 2.26 -14.82
CA LYS A 43 25.99 1.03 -15.51
C LYS A 43 25.60 -0.08 -14.56
N ILE A 44 24.54 -0.81 -14.89
CA ILE A 44 24.23 -2.08 -14.24
C ILE A 44 25.55 -2.84 -14.23
N PRO A 45 26.11 -3.18 -13.06
CA PRO A 45 27.44 -3.78 -13.00
C PRO A 45 27.46 -4.96 -13.96
N GLU A 46 28.39 -4.98 -14.91
CA GLU A 46 28.44 -6.02 -15.95
C GLU A 46 28.64 -7.44 -15.34
N ASN A 47 28.92 -7.52 -14.04
CA ASN A 47 29.05 -8.74 -13.24
C ASN A 47 28.17 -8.71 -11.96
N VAL A 48 26.84 -8.64 -12.09
CA VAL A 48 25.96 -8.99 -10.95
C VAL A 48 25.83 -10.52 -10.87
N SER A 49 26.32 -11.13 -9.80
CA SER A 49 26.09 -12.55 -9.48
C SER A 49 25.05 -12.69 -8.38
N CYS A 50 24.42 -13.88 -8.28
CA CYS A 50 23.61 -14.21 -7.12
C CYS A 50 24.44 -14.05 -5.83
N ALA A 51 23.87 -13.39 -4.83
CA ALA A 51 24.54 -13.20 -3.54
C ALA A 51 24.39 -14.46 -2.68
N ASP A 52 25.50 -14.94 -2.13
CA ASP A 52 25.54 -16.07 -1.20
C ASP A 52 25.74 -15.60 0.25
N ASN A 53 25.34 -16.41 1.23
CA ASN A 53 25.56 -16.18 2.68
C ASN A 53 24.99 -14.85 3.24
N GLN A 54 23.88 -14.38 2.69
CA GLN A 54 23.21 -13.14 3.15
C GLN A 54 22.22 -13.36 4.30
N TYR A 55 22.09 -14.58 4.82
CA TYR A 55 21.18 -14.92 5.92
C TYR A 55 21.93 -15.59 7.08
N PRO A 56 21.64 -15.24 8.35
CA PRO A 56 20.64 -14.25 8.78
C PRO A 56 21.10 -12.80 8.52
N PRO A 57 20.17 -11.87 8.23
CA PRO A 57 20.47 -10.44 8.18
C PRO A 57 20.90 -9.91 9.57
N LEU A 58 21.38 -8.67 9.61
CA LEU A 58 21.83 -8.07 10.86
C LEU A 58 20.65 -7.86 11.82
N ALA A 59 20.92 -7.91 13.13
CA ALA A 59 19.89 -7.67 14.14
C ALA A 59 19.27 -6.27 14.04
N SER A 60 20.02 -5.29 13.49
CA SER A 60 19.56 -3.94 13.19
C SER A 60 18.47 -3.88 12.11
N ASP A 61 18.38 -4.90 11.26
CA ASP A 61 17.42 -4.96 10.15
C ASP A 61 16.07 -5.52 10.61
N ARG A 62 15.96 -5.92 11.88
CA ARG A 62 14.73 -6.46 12.44
C ARG A 62 13.68 -5.36 12.61
N VAL A 63 12.52 -5.58 12.01
CA VAL A 63 11.35 -4.71 12.18
C VAL A 63 10.63 -5.02 13.51
N PRO A 64 10.10 -4.01 14.21
CA PRO A 64 9.36 -4.23 15.46
C PRO A 64 8.00 -4.88 15.19
N THR A 65 7.55 -5.71 16.14
CA THR A 65 6.27 -6.40 16.07
C THR A 65 5.24 -5.74 16.97
N TYR A 66 4.02 -5.55 16.46
CA TYR A 66 2.88 -5.00 17.20
C TYR A 66 1.69 -5.95 17.14
N VAL A 67 0.92 -6.03 18.21
CA VAL A 67 -0.36 -6.75 18.22
C VAL A 67 -1.47 -5.81 17.80
N ILE A 68 -2.25 -6.22 16.81
CA ILE A 68 -3.51 -5.56 16.44
C ILE A 68 -4.66 -6.42 16.98
N ASN A 69 -5.30 -5.95 18.04
CA ASN A 69 -6.38 -6.69 18.69
C ASN A 69 -7.71 -6.47 17.96
N LEU A 70 -8.19 -7.49 17.25
CA LEU A 70 -9.44 -7.48 16.47
C LEU A 70 -10.70 -7.41 17.35
N ASP A 71 -10.60 -7.74 18.64
CA ASP A 71 -11.71 -7.64 19.61
C ASP A 71 -12.00 -6.19 20.02
N LEU A 72 -11.04 -5.27 19.80
CA LEU A 72 -11.27 -3.85 20.03
C LEU A 72 -12.18 -3.27 18.94
N PRO A 73 -12.99 -2.24 19.28
CA PRO A 73 -13.64 -1.40 18.29
C PRO A 73 -12.63 -0.94 17.23
N PRO A 74 -12.95 -0.97 15.93
CA PRO A 74 -12.00 -0.68 14.86
C PRO A 74 -11.19 0.60 15.07
N LYS A 75 -11.85 1.67 15.51
CA LYS A 75 -11.24 2.97 15.82
C LYS A 75 -10.10 2.94 16.86
N LEU A 76 -10.03 1.91 17.70
CA LEU A 76 -9.02 1.78 18.76
C LEU A 76 -7.88 0.82 18.41
N ARG A 77 -8.01 0.02 17.35
CA ARG A 77 -7.10 -1.10 17.04
C ARG A 77 -5.66 -0.67 16.77
N TRP A 78 -5.48 0.51 16.19
CA TRP A 78 -4.18 1.04 15.75
C TRP A 78 -3.56 2.02 16.74
N ALA A 79 -4.23 2.32 17.86
CA ALA A 79 -3.87 3.44 18.73
C ALA A 79 -2.44 3.33 19.28
N GLN A 80 -2.07 2.18 19.87
CA GLN A 80 -0.74 1.99 20.45
C GLN A 80 0.37 2.11 19.39
N LEU A 81 0.20 1.45 18.24
CA LEU A 81 1.16 1.54 17.14
C LEU A 81 1.36 2.99 16.70
N MET A 82 0.25 3.72 16.52
CA MET A 82 0.32 5.09 16.02
C MET A 82 0.82 6.10 17.06
N ILE A 83 0.67 5.83 18.36
CA ILE A 83 1.35 6.60 19.42
C ILE A 83 2.86 6.43 19.25
N ASP A 84 3.34 5.19 19.13
CA ASP A 84 4.78 4.89 19.09
C ASP A 84 5.43 5.36 17.78
N LYS A 85 4.68 5.39 16.67
CA LYS A 85 5.16 5.76 15.34
C LYS A 85 4.78 7.18 14.90
N LYS A 86 4.14 7.96 15.78
CA LYS A 86 3.60 9.29 15.48
C LYS A 86 4.63 10.21 14.83
N GLU A 87 5.79 10.35 15.45
CA GLU A 87 6.83 11.27 14.98
C GLU A 87 7.37 10.88 13.59
N SER A 88 7.57 9.58 13.35
CA SER A 88 7.96 9.09 12.02
C SER A 88 6.89 9.35 10.97
N ALA A 89 5.61 9.21 11.31
CA ALA A 89 4.49 9.48 10.40
C ALA A 89 4.38 10.98 10.08
N LEU A 90 4.53 11.86 11.08
CA LEU A 90 4.55 13.31 10.90
C LEU A 90 5.75 13.76 10.06
N HIS A 91 6.92 13.16 10.26
CA HIS A 91 8.12 13.45 9.47
C HIS A 91 7.91 13.09 7.99
N LEU A 92 7.42 11.88 7.70
CA LEU A 92 7.08 11.48 6.33
C LEU A 92 6.07 12.44 5.69
N LEU A 93 5.02 12.80 6.42
CA LEU A 93 4.00 13.72 5.94
C LEU A 93 4.58 15.12 5.64
N GLN A 94 5.46 15.62 6.51
CA GLN A 94 6.12 16.91 6.33
C GLN A 94 7.05 16.91 5.12
N ASP A 95 7.78 15.81 4.90
CA ASP A 95 8.60 15.60 3.70
C ASP A 95 7.74 15.66 2.44
N ILE A 96 6.63 14.90 2.39
CA ILE A 96 5.72 14.91 1.24
C ILE A 96 5.14 16.31 1.00
N LYS A 97 4.73 17.03 2.06
CA LYS A 97 4.28 18.42 1.98
C LYS A 97 5.34 19.32 1.36
N THR A 98 6.58 19.18 1.80
CA THR A 98 7.71 19.99 1.33
C THR A 98 8.01 19.72 -0.15
N TYR A 99 8.06 18.45 -0.57
CA TYR A 99 8.36 18.09 -1.95
C TYR A 99 7.25 18.47 -2.93
N THR A 100 6.00 18.50 -2.48
CA THR A 100 4.86 18.86 -3.32
C THR A 100 4.55 20.36 -3.30
N ASP A 101 5.06 21.12 -2.32
CA ASP A 101 4.79 22.56 -2.21
C ASP A 101 5.27 23.34 -3.44
N SER A 102 6.45 23.01 -3.95
CA SER A 102 7.02 23.64 -5.16
C SER A 102 6.13 23.47 -6.39
N PHE A 103 5.48 22.30 -6.54
CA PHE A 103 4.65 21.96 -7.70
C PHE A 103 3.20 22.43 -7.59
N PHE A 104 2.64 22.37 -6.38
CA PHE A 104 1.23 22.67 -6.14
C PHE A 104 1.01 24.02 -5.45
N HIS A 105 2.09 24.77 -5.18
CA HIS A 105 2.09 26.09 -4.55
C HIS A 105 1.24 26.12 -3.26
N GLY A 106 1.45 25.14 -2.38
CA GLY A 106 0.73 24.99 -1.11
C GLY A 106 -0.74 24.61 -1.20
N LYS A 107 -1.31 24.40 -2.40
CA LYS A 107 -2.76 24.16 -2.56
C LYS A 107 -3.18 22.70 -2.41
N LEU A 108 -2.24 21.75 -2.51
CA LEU A 108 -2.56 20.33 -2.54
C LEU A 108 -3.24 19.88 -1.23
N PHE A 109 -2.56 20.01 -0.10
CA PHE A 109 -3.06 19.54 1.20
C PHE A 109 -4.37 20.19 1.65
N PRO A 110 -4.57 21.52 1.53
CA PRO A 110 -5.88 22.13 1.81
C PRO A 110 -7.04 21.56 0.97
N LEU A 111 -6.76 21.09 -0.25
CA LEU A 111 -7.78 20.43 -1.06
C LEU A 111 -7.97 18.96 -0.65
N LEU A 112 -6.90 18.24 -0.30
CA LEU A 112 -6.96 16.87 0.23
C LEU A 112 -7.82 16.82 1.50
N ASP A 113 -7.56 17.71 2.46
CA ASP A 113 -8.29 17.82 3.73
C ASP A 113 -9.76 18.14 3.53
N LYS A 114 -10.09 18.81 2.42
CA LYS A 114 -11.48 19.13 2.09
C LYS A 114 -12.24 17.94 1.48
N TYR A 115 -11.59 17.15 0.63
CA TYR A 115 -12.29 16.21 -0.23
C TYR A 115 -12.04 14.73 0.09
N LEU A 116 -10.82 14.36 0.49
CA LEU A 116 -10.53 12.95 0.81
C LEU A 116 -11.26 12.43 2.05
N PRO A 117 -11.62 13.23 3.08
CA PRO A 117 -12.51 12.73 4.14
C PRO A 117 -13.88 12.26 3.62
N LEU A 118 -14.33 12.78 2.49
CA LEU A 118 -15.59 12.37 1.90
C LEU A 118 -15.45 11.04 1.14
N MET A 119 -14.28 10.76 0.58
CA MET A 119 -13.94 9.45 0.03
C MET A 119 -13.74 8.42 1.14
N ALA A 120 -13.08 8.81 2.25
CA ALA A 120 -12.93 7.95 3.42
C ALA A 120 -14.28 7.42 3.90
N LYS A 121 -15.30 8.30 3.95
CA LYS A 121 -16.68 7.96 4.35
C LYS A 121 -17.39 6.97 3.44
N THR A 122 -16.87 6.68 2.26
CA THR A 122 -17.42 5.65 1.38
C THR A 122 -16.70 4.30 1.53
N LEU A 123 -15.58 4.26 2.24
CA LEU A 123 -14.87 3.01 2.52
C LEU A 123 -15.71 2.12 3.46
N PRO A 124 -15.72 0.79 3.24
CA PRO A 124 -16.45 -0.11 4.11
C PRO A 124 -15.81 -0.20 5.50
N GLU A 125 -16.59 -0.64 6.49
CA GLU A 125 -16.03 -1.06 7.78
C GLU A 125 -15.24 -2.37 7.62
N PRO A 126 -14.12 -2.55 8.36
CA PRO A 126 -13.63 -1.74 9.47
C PRO A 126 -12.76 -0.52 9.07
N TYR A 127 -12.52 -0.33 7.77
CA TYR A 127 -11.46 0.54 7.28
C TYR A 127 -11.69 2.01 7.63
N LEU A 128 -12.89 2.55 7.40
CA LEU A 128 -13.22 3.93 7.75
C LEU A 128 -12.92 4.23 9.23
N SER A 129 -13.49 3.43 10.14
CA SER A 129 -13.31 3.64 11.58
C SER A 129 -11.85 3.54 12.00
N GLU A 130 -11.07 2.64 11.38
CA GLU A 130 -9.63 2.56 11.64
C GLU A 130 -8.86 3.79 11.15
N LEU A 131 -9.18 4.32 9.97
CA LEU A 131 -8.58 5.58 9.47
C LEU A 131 -8.91 6.76 10.38
N GLU A 132 -10.15 6.86 10.86
CA GLU A 132 -10.57 7.89 11.82
C GLU A 132 -9.82 7.76 13.16
N GLY A 133 -9.59 6.53 13.62
CA GLY A 133 -8.82 6.26 14.84
C GLY A 133 -7.36 6.69 14.71
N ILE A 134 -6.73 6.37 13.59
CA ILE A 134 -5.36 6.78 13.28
C ILE A 134 -5.26 8.31 13.22
N ALA A 135 -6.21 8.97 12.55
CA ALA A 135 -6.26 10.43 12.45
C ALA A 135 -6.39 11.09 13.84
N GLU A 136 -7.28 10.58 14.70
CA GLU A 136 -7.49 11.12 16.05
C GLU A 136 -6.25 10.97 16.94
N VAL A 137 -5.59 9.81 16.92
CA VAL A 137 -4.40 9.54 17.76
C VAL A 137 -3.20 10.37 17.31
N THR A 138 -2.99 10.48 16.00
CA THR A 138 -1.84 11.21 15.44
C THR A 138 -2.06 12.71 15.42
N GLY A 139 -3.32 13.17 15.33
CA GLY A 139 -3.65 14.56 15.02
C GLY A 139 -3.44 14.92 13.55
N ILE A 140 -3.25 13.92 12.68
CA ILE A 140 -3.17 14.10 11.22
C ILE A 140 -4.59 14.16 10.67
N GLU A 141 -4.83 15.03 9.69
CA GLU A 141 -6.14 15.17 9.06
C GLU A 141 -6.57 13.86 8.37
N LEU A 142 -7.85 13.51 8.47
CA LEU A 142 -8.40 12.27 7.89
C LEU A 142 -8.15 12.19 6.38
N GLY A 143 -8.13 13.34 5.69
CA GLY A 143 -7.84 13.40 4.26
C GLY A 143 -6.43 12.90 3.92
N GLU A 144 -5.45 13.27 4.73
CA GLU A 144 -4.04 12.90 4.55
C GLU A 144 -3.83 11.42 4.90
N ILE A 145 -4.46 10.91 5.96
CA ILE A 145 -4.47 9.48 6.30
C ILE A 145 -5.12 8.65 5.19
N THR A 146 -6.19 9.17 4.59
CA THR A 146 -6.87 8.53 3.46
C THR A 146 -5.98 8.51 2.22
N LEU A 147 -5.28 9.61 1.92
CA LEU A 147 -4.30 9.63 0.83
C LEU A 147 -3.23 8.55 1.03
N TYR A 148 -2.68 8.46 2.24
CA TYR A 148 -1.66 7.46 2.59
C TYR A 148 -2.13 6.01 2.31
N ASN A 149 -3.42 5.73 2.56
CA ASN A 149 -4.01 4.42 2.32
C ASN A 149 -4.41 4.16 0.85
N ILE A 150 -4.52 5.20 0.04
CA ILE A 150 -4.80 5.08 -1.40
C ILE A 150 -3.51 5.05 -2.21
N PHE A 151 -2.42 5.63 -1.69
CA PHE A 151 -1.16 5.79 -2.41
C PHE A 151 -0.57 4.45 -2.90
N TYR A 152 -0.78 3.37 -2.14
CA TYR A 152 -0.37 2.01 -2.54
C TYR A 152 -1.06 1.48 -3.81
N GLU A 153 -2.23 1.98 -4.17
CA GLU A 153 -2.99 1.51 -5.36
C GLU A 153 -2.52 2.21 -6.65
N VAL A 154 -1.49 3.06 -6.57
CA VAL A 154 -1.02 3.88 -7.69
C VAL A 154 0.48 3.76 -7.91
N PHE A 155 1.28 3.59 -6.85
CA PHE A 155 2.75 3.66 -6.94
C PHE A 155 3.46 2.62 -6.06
N THR A 156 3.54 1.36 -6.49
CA THR A 156 4.44 0.37 -5.86
C THR A 156 5.22 -0.39 -6.92
N LEU A 157 6.44 -0.81 -6.58
CA LEU A 157 7.16 -1.85 -7.29
C LEU A 157 7.42 -3.00 -6.33
N CYS A 158 7.44 -4.20 -6.88
CA CYS A 158 7.26 -5.40 -6.08
C CYS A 158 7.92 -6.58 -6.79
N THR A 159 8.56 -7.45 -6.02
CA THR A 159 9.01 -8.76 -6.51
C THR A 159 8.58 -9.83 -5.52
N SER A 160 7.75 -10.78 -5.95
CA SER A 160 7.35 -11.94 -5.16
C SER A 160 7.85 -13.24 -5.78
N VAL A 161 8.34 -14.16 -4.94
CA VAL A 161 8.82 -15.49 -5.32
C VAL A 161 8.13 -16.53 -4.45
N ILE A 162 7.56 -17.53 -5.10
CA ILE A 162 7.00 -18.71 -4.44
C ILE A 162 7.62 -19.97 -5.04
N SER A 163 8.03 -20.89 -4.18
CA SER A 163 8.67 -22.14 -4.60
C SER A 163 8.27 -23.31 -3.70
N GLN A 164 8.37 -24.52 -4.26
CA GLN A 164 8.19 -25.76 -3.53
C GLN A 164 9.54 -26.47 -3.41
N GLY A 165 9.96 -26.74 -2.18
CA GLY A 165 11.13 -27.57 -1.92
C GLY A 165 10.87 -29.04 -2.26
N ALA A 166 11.94 -29.83 -2.40
CA ALA A 166 11.85 -31.25 -2.74
C ALA A 166 11.04 -32.10 -1.71
N ASN A 167 10.88 -31.61 -0.49
CA ASN A 167 10.06 -32.23 0.56
C ASN A 167 8.59 -31.80 0.55
N GLY A 168 8.14 -31.06 -0.49
CA GLY A 168 6.78 -30.52 -0.58
C GLY A 168 6.53 -29.26 0.25
N LYS A 169 7.53 -28.74 0.97
CA LYS A 169 7.40 -27.50 1.74
C LYS A 169 7.35 -26.29 0.81
N ILE A 170 6.38 -25.41 1.05
CA ILE A 170 6.25 -24.15 0.31
C ILE A 170 7.09 -23.07 0.98
N TYR A 171 7.82 -22.32 0.16
CA TYR A 171 8.56 -21.11 0.53
C TYR A 171 7.98 -19.94 -0.24
N HIS A 172 7.75 -18.84 0.45
CA HIS A 172 7.20 -17.62 -0.13
C HIS A 172 7.97 -16.43 0.42
N GLY A 173 8.67 -15.71 -0.46
CA GLY A 173 9.51 -14.57 -0.12
C GLY A 173 9.25 -13.43 -1.09
N ARG A 174 9.53 -12.19 -0.67
CA ARG A 174 9.19 -11.01 -1.45
C ARG A 174 9.98 -9.75 -1.06
N ASN A 175 10.12 -8.81 -1.99
CA ASN A 175 10.65 -7.45 -1.79
C ASN A 175 9.59 -6.39 -2.07
N LEU A 176 9.49 -5.37 -1.20
CA LEU A 176 8.58 -4.22 -1.33
C LEU A 176 9.36 -2.94 -1.61
N ASP A 177 9.13 -2.37 -2.79
CA ASP A 177 9.77 -1.14 -3.21
C ASP A 177 8.71 -0.03 -3.22
N PHE A 178 8.81 0.90 -2.27
CA PHE A 178 7.81 1.94 -2.04
C PHE A 178 8.43 3.29 -1.72
N GLY A 179 7.67 4.37 -1.95
CA GLY A 179 8.16 5.75 -1.77
C GLY A 179 9.09 6.23 -2.89
N LEU A 180 8.98 5.62 -4.06
CA LEU A 180 9.82 5.99 -5.21
C LEU A 180 9.36 7.31 -5.82
N PHE A 181 10.29 7.95 -6.53
CA PHE A 181 10.07 9.11 -7.39
C PHE A 181 9.80 10.45 -6.70
N LEU A 182 9.51 10.50 -5.39
CA LEU A 182 9.29 11.74 -4.65
C LEU A 182 10.46 12.06 -3.70
N GLY A 183 11.15 13.19 -3.95
CA GLY A 183 12.30 13.65 -3.16
C GLY A 183 13.58 12.86 -3.47
N TRP A 184 14.33 13.26 -4.49
CA TRP A 184 15.61 12.63 -4.85
C TRP A 184 16.75 13.26 -4.07
N ASP A 185 17.49 12.44 -3.30
CA ASP A 185 18.74 12.88 -2.67
C ASP A 185 19.90 12.64 -3.65
N VAL A 186 20.34 13.71 -4.31
CA VAL A 186 21.45 13.69 -5.27
C VAL A 186 22.77 13.24 -4.63
N LYS A 187 22.97 13.45 -3.32
CA LYS A 187 24.22 13.10 -2.63
C LYS A 187 24.29 11.63 -2.26
N ASN A 188 23.20 11.10 -1.72
CA ASN A 188 23.14 9.72 -1.25
C ASN A 188 22.57 8.75 -2.29
N HIS A 189 22.06 9.25 -3.41
CA HIS A 189 21.41 8.49 -4.48
C HIS A 189 20.25 7.61 -3.97
N THR A 190 19.41 8.21 -3.13
CA THR A 190 18.24 7.56 -2.52
C THR A 190 16.98 8.40 -2.69
N TRP A 191 15.83 7.73 -2.64
CA TRP A 191 14.54 8.41 -2.53
C TRP A 191 14.27 8.72 -1.07
N GLN A 192 14.19 10.02 -0.74
CA GLN A 192 13.97 10.49 0.63
C GLN A 192 12.66 9.96 1.21
N THR A 193 11.61 9.85 0.38
CA THR A 193 10.33 9.26 0.79
C THR A 193 10.49 7.78 1.15
N THR A 194 11.25 7.00 0.38
CA THR A 194 11.58 5.59 0.73
C THR A 194 12.30 5.51 2.07
N GLU A 195 13.28 6.38 2.32
CA GLU A 195 14.01 6.40 3.58
C GLU A 195 13.11 6.81 4.77
N ALA A 196 12.23 7.80 4.59
CA ALA A 196 11.26 8.22 5.59
C ALA A 196 10.18 7.15 5.89
N LEU A 197 9.94 6.22 4.97
CA LEU A 197 9.03 5.08 5.16
C LEU A 197 9.66 3.94 5.98
N ARG A 198 10.98 3.75 5.96
CA ARG A 198 11.66 2.64 6.67
C ARG A 198 11.31 2.57 8.17
N PRO A 199 11.29 3.68 8.94
CA PRO A 199 10.93 3.64 10.35
C PRO A 199 9.47 3.24 10.62
N LEU A 200 8.60 3.35 9.60
CA LEU A 200 7.20 2.95 9.70
C LEU A 200 6.99 1.47 9.38
N VAL A 201 7.99 0.74 8.88
CA VAL A 201 7.87 -0.69 8.61
C VAL A 201 7.74 -1.47 9.93
N VAL A 202 6.69 -2.28 10.03
CA VAL A 202 6.34 -3.05 11.22
C VAL A 202 5.80 -4.43 10.85
N GLU A 203 6.08 -5.43 11.69
CA GLU A 203 5.33 -6.68 11.69
C GLU A 203 4.07 -6.50 12.54
N LEU A 204 2.92 -6.95 12.05
CA LEU A 204 1.65 -6.90 12.75
C LEU A 204 1.14 -8.32 12.98
N ASP A 205 0.86 -8.63 14.23
CA ASP A 205 0.18 -9.86 14.66
C ASP A 205 -1.28 -9.53 14.95
N PHE A 206 -2.17 -9.86 14.00
CA PHE A 206 -3.60 -9.63 14.16
C PHE A 206 -4.18 -10.76 15.01
N GLN A 207 -4.66 -10.41 16.20
CA GLN A 207 -5.16 -11.37 17.18
C GLN A 207 -6.65 -11.19 17.42
N ARG A 208 -7.34 -12.31 17.66
CA ARG A 208 -8.73 -12.36 18.12
C ARG A 208 -8.79 -13.32 19.30
N GLU A 209 -9.42 -12.90 20.38
CA GLU A 209 -9.48 -13.64 21.65
C GLU A 209 -8.08 -14.03 22.17
N GLY A 210 -7.07 -13.17 21.94
CA GLY A 210 -5.67 -13.42 22.32
C GLY A 210 -4.93 -14.45 21.46
N HIS A 211 -5.51 -14.92 20.35
CA HIS A 211 -4.90 -15.86 19.42
C HIS A 211 -4.60 -15.22 18.07
N THR A 212 -3.42 -15.48 17.50
CA THR A 212 -3.06 -15.04 16.14
C THR A 212 -4.05 -15.58 15.12
N VAL A 213 -4.70 -14.68 14.39
CA VAL A 213 -5.50 -14.98 13.21
C VAL A 213 -4.60 -14.99 11.98
N TYR A 214 -3.81 -13.92 11.80
CA TYR A 214 -2.84 -13.80 10.72
C TYR A 214 -1.75 -12.78 11.09
N LYS A 215 -0.64 -12.83 10.36
CA LYS A 215 0.48 -11.89 10.51
C LYS A 215 0.74 -11.16 9.20
N THR A 216 1.23 -9.93 9.28
CA THR A 216 1.58 -9.13 8.11
C THR A 216 2.86 -8.36 8.34
N VAL A 217 3.56 -8.00 7.27
CA VAL A 217 4.55 -6.91 7.30
C VAL A 217 3.96 -5.75 6.54
N ASN A 218 3.95 -4.58 7.17
CA ASN A 218 3.24 -3.41 6.68
C ASN A 218 3.89 -2.11 7.13
N PHE A 219 3.32 -0.98 6.73
CA PHE A 219 3.68 0.33 7.25
C PHE A 219 2.66 0.81 8.28
N ALA A 220 3.13 1.40 9.37
CA ALA A 220 2.29 2.00 10.39
C ALA A 220 1.40 3.09 9.77
N GLY A 221 0.08 2.95 9.95
CA GLY A 221 -0.92 3.84 9.35
C GLY A 221 -1.58 3.29 8.08
N TYR A 222 -1.05 2.22 7.48
CA TYR A 222 -1.70 1.52 6.38
C TYR A 222 -2.59 0.39 6.91
N VAL A 223 -3.90 0.49 6.68
CA VAL A 223 -4.89 -0.46 7.22
C VAL A 223 -5.21 -1.62 6.28
N GLY A 224 -4.72 -1.58 5.05
CA GLY A 224 -4.76 -2.71 4.13
C GLY A 224 -3.67 -3.74 4.43
N VAL A 225 -3.55 -4.74 3.57
CA VAL A 225 -2.48 -5.75 3.64
C VAL A 225 -1.85 -5.92 2.26
N LEU A 226 -0.51 -5.93 2.21
CA LEU A 226 0.27 -6.16 0.99
C LEU A 226 1.12 -7.44 1.09
N THR A 227 1.43 -7.88 2.31
CA THR A 227 2.24 -9.06 2.61
C THR A 227 1.68 -9.71 3.86
N GLY A 228 1.24 -10.97 3.75
CA GLY A 228 0.54 -11.64 4.84
C GLY A 228 0.79 -13.15 4.90
N MET A 229 0.73 -13.69 6.12
CA MET A 229 0.77 -15.11 6.42
C MET A 229 -0.36 -15.47 7.39
N LYS A 230 -1.18 -16.46 7.01
CA LYS A 230 -2.16 -17.08 7.90
C LYS A 230 -1.57 -18.41 8.39
N PRO A 231 -1.18 -18.51 9.68
CA PRO A 231 -0.46 -19.67 10.19
C PRO A 231 -1.14 -20.99 9.83
N GLN A 232 -0.36 -21.96 9.36
CA GLN A 232 -0.84 -23.29 8.97
C GLN A 232 -1.91 -23.32 7.87
N ARG A 233 -2.15 -22.22 7.14
CA ARG A 233 -3.17 -22.18 6.08
C ARG A 233 -2.58 -21.72 4.75
N PHE A 234 -2.19 -20.46 4.65
CA PHE A 234 -1.66 -19.88 3.41
C PHE A 234 -0.84 -18.61 3.66
N THR A 235 -0.13 -18.16 2.62
CA THR A 235 0.63 -16.92 2.53
C THR A 235 0.19 -16.17 1.28
N LEU A 236 0.22 -14.85 1.32
CA LEU A 236 -0.27 -14.01 0.25
C LEU A 236 0.63 -12.77 0.14
N THR A 237 0.96 -12.38 -1.09
CA THR A 237 1.61 -11.10 -1.40
C THR A 237 0.89 -10.43 -2.58
N LEU A 238 0.95 -9.10 -2.60
CA LEU A 238 0.38 -8.26 -3.63
C LEU A 238 1.51 -7.55 -4.39
N ASP A 239 1.55 -7.74 -5.71
CA ASP A 239 2.42 -6.97 -6.60
C ASP A 239 1.54 -6.12 -7.54
N GLU A 240 1.88 -4.83 -7.69
CA GLU A 240 1.15 -3.89 -8.56
C GLU A 240 1.28 -4.27 -10.04
N ARG A 241 0.25 -3.93 -10.83
CA ARG A 241 0.29 -4.12 -12.29
C ARG A 241 -0.08 -2.85 -13.02
N PHE A 242 0.89 -2.28 -13.73
CA PHE A 242 0.61 -1.15 -14.61
C PHE A 242 -0.26 -1.57 -15.81
N SER A 243 -1.34 -0.82 -16.04
CA SER A 243 -2.22 -0.98 -17.19
C SER A 243 -2.83 0.36 -17.60
N MET A 244 -3.25 0.50 -18.87
CA MET A 244 -3.89 1.74 -19.34
C MET A 244 -5.24 2.01 -18.65
N GLU A 245 -5.91 0.97 -18.14
CA GLU A 245 -7.04 1.08 -17.21
C GLU A 245 -6.54 0.77 -15.78
N GLY A 246 -5.56 1.53 -15.29
CA GLY A 246 -4.95 1.31 -13.97
C GLY A 246 -5.83 1.77 -12.80
N GLY A 247 -5.28 1.72 -11.58
CA GLY A 247 -5.99 2.12 -10.35
C GLY A 247 -6.64 3.51 -10.39
N PHE A 248 -6.12 4.43 -11.23
CA PHE A 248 -6.72 5.75 -11.42
C PHE A 248 -8.17 5.68 -11.95
N VAL A 249 -8.47 4.78 -12.90
CA VAL A 249 -9.83 4.61 -13.43
C VAL A 249 -10.75 4.10 -12.33
N GLY A 250 -10.27 3.14 -11.54
CA GLY A 250 -10.96 2.62 -10.38
C GLY A 250 -11.31 3.70 -9.36
N ILE A 251 -10.34 4.55 -9.00
CA ILE A 251 -10.55 5.67 -8.06
C ILE A 251 -11.59 6.66 -8.61
N ILE A 252 -11.53 6.98 -9.90
CA ILE A 252 -12.51 7.89 -10.53
C ILE A 252 -13.91 7.27 -10.47
N ARG A 253 -14.07 5.99 -10.83
CA ARG A 253 -15.36 5.27 -10.76
C ARG A 253 -15.91 5.22 -9.34
N TRP A 254 -15.04 4.95 -8.38
CA TRP A 254 -15.38 4.97 -6.95
C TRP A 254 -15.96 6.33 -6.56
N LEU A 255 -15.29 7.42 -6.93
CA LEU A 255 -15.80 8.77 -6.66
C LEU A 255 -17.12 9.08 -7.35
N LEU A 256 -17.35 8.54 -8.55
CA LEU A 256 -18.62 8.65 -9.27
C LEU A 256 -19.75 7.80 -8.66
N GLY A 257 -19.46 7.04 -7.59
CA GLY A 257 -20.42 6.27 -6.82
C GLY A 257 -20.49 4.78 -7.18
N ASP A 258 -19.64 4.30 -8.10
CA ASP A 258 -19.49 2.86 -8.35
C ASP A 258 -18.55 2.24 -7.31
N HIS A 259 -19.15 1.70 -6.25
CA HIS A 259 -18.44 0.97 -5.19
C HIS A 259 -18.55 -0.55 -5.38
N SER A 260 -18.73 -1.04 -6.61
CA SER A 260 -18.90 -2.49 -6.89
C SER A 260 -17.57 -3.28 -6.92
N ALA A 261 -16.44 -2.59 -6.87
CA ALA A 261 -15.09 -3.15 -6.88
C ALA A 261 -14.41 -2.98 -5.51
N ASN A 262 -13.35 -3.75 -5.26
CA ASN A 262 -12.60 -3.72 -4.00
C ASN A 262 -11.24 -3.07 -4.19
N TRP A 263 -10.80 -2.34 -3.17
CA TRP A 263 -9.42 -1.88 -3.02
C TRP A 263 -8.53 -3.10 -2.80
N ALA A 264 -7.42 -3.23 -3.52
CA ALA A 264 -6.66 -4.48 -3.54
C ALA A 264 -6.10 -4.82 -2.14
N GLY A 265 -5.54 -3.82 -1.45
CA GLY A 265 -5.03 -4.01 -0.10
C GLY A 265 -6.12 -4.36 0.94
N PHE A 266 -7.34 -3.84 0.75
CA PHE A 266 -8.47 -4.16 1.64
C PHE A 266 -9.03 -5.56 1.34
N LEU A 267 -9.18 -5.93 0.07
CA LEU A 267 -9.56 -7.29 -0.30
C LEU A 267 -8.58 -8.31 0.27
N MET A 268 -7.28 -8.05 0.15
CA MET A 268 -6.24 -8.91 0.71
C MET A 268 -6.40 -9.04 2.22
N ARG A 269 -6.66 -7.95 2.94
CA ARG A 269 -6.93 -7.98 4.37
C ARG A 269 -8.15 -8.82 4.73
N ASP A 270 -9.25 -8.63 4.01
CA ASP A 270 -10.46 -9.42 4.18
C ASP A 270 -10.21 -10.92 3.98
N VAL A 271 -9.41 -11.28 2.97
CA VAL A 271 -9.00 -12.67 2.73
C VAL A 271 -8.17 -13.21 3.89
N MET A 272 -7.18 -12.46 4.38
CA MET A 272 -6.36 -12.88 5.53
C MET A 272 -7.22 -13.10 6.78
N GLU A 273 -8.16 -12.20 7.04
CA GLU A 273 -9.00 -12.26 8.23
C GLU A 273 -10.07 -13.37 8.14
N LYS A 274 -10.73 -13.52 6.98
CA LYS A 274 -11.96 -14.34 6.84
C LYS A 274 -11.75 -15.69 6.16
N ALA A 275 -10.80 -15.84 5.25
CA ALA A 275 -10.63 -17.11 4.54
C ALA A 275 -9.97 -18.17 5.43
N ASP A 276 -10.53 -19.37 5.46
CA ASP A 276 -10.02 -20.46 6.30
C ASP A 276 -9.17 -21.48 5.51
N SER A 277 -9.00 -21.32 4.22
CA SER A 277 -8.15 -22.23 3.44
C SER A 277 -7.57 -21.56 2.22
N TYR A 278 -6.51 -22.16 1.68
CA TYR A 278 -5.94 -21.80 0.39
C TYR A 278 -7.03 -21.73 -0.70
N GLN A 279 -7.94 -22.70 -0.75
CA GLN A 279 -8.98 -22.76 -1.78
C GLN A 279 -10.01 -21.64 -1.62
N GLN A 280 -10.43 -21.33 -0.39
CA GLN A 280 -11.31 -20.19 -0.14
C GLN A 280 -10.64 -18.87 -0.51
N ALA A 281 -9.37 -18.67 -0.13
CA ALA A 281 -8.59 -17.50 -0.50
C ALA A 281 -8.51 -17.37 -2.04
N LEU A 282 -8.14 -18.44 -2.74
CA LEU A 282 -8.10 -18.51 -4.20
C LEU A 282 -9.44 -18.13 -4.85
N THR A 283 -10.53 -18.73 -4.38
CA THR A 283 -11.87 -18.47 -4.91
C THR A 283 -12.28 -17.01 -4.66
N THR A 284 -12.06 -16.46 -3.48
CA THR A 284 -12.36 -15.05 -3.19
C THR A 284 -11.56 -14.14 -4.10
N LEU A 285 -10.23 -14.29 -4.15
CA LEU A 285 -9.36 -13.46 -4.98
C LEU A 285 -9.78 -13.49 -6.45
N THR A 286 -10.03 -14.66 -7.04
CA THR A 286 -10.34 -14.81 -8.48
C THR A 286 -11.75 -14.36 -8.88
N THR A 287 -12.68 -14.25 -7.92
CA THR A 287 -14.07 -13.87 -8.19
C THR A 287 -14.38 -12.42 -7.84
N SER A 288 -13.62 -11.80 -6.94
CA SER A 288 -13.77 -10.39 -6.58
C SER A 288 -13.38 -9.45 -7.72
N LYS A 289 -14.12 -8.33 -7.82
CA LYS A 289 -13.78 -7.21 -8.71
C LYS A 289 -12.80 -6.27 -8.00
N LEU A 290 -11.85 -5.69 -8.73
CA LEU A 290 -10.84 -4.79 -8.19
C LEU A 290 -10.87 -3.42 -8.86
N LEU A 291 -10.45 -2.39 -8.11
CA LEU A 291 -10.27 -1.03 -8.63
C LEU A 291 -9.06 -0.94 -9.57
N ALA A 292 -8.00 -1.68 -9.26
CA ALA A 292 -6.76 -1.73 -10.00
C ALA A 292 -6.43 -3.18 -10.39
N PRO A 293 -5.79 -3.40 -11.55
CA PRO A 293 -5.23 -4.70 -11.87
C PRO A 293 -4.00 -4.97 -10.98
N VAL A 294 -3.87 -6.20 -10.50
CA VAL A 294 -2.80 -6.60 -9.59
C VAL A 294 -2.39 -8.05 -9.83
N TYR A 295 -1.25 -8.44 -9.28
CA TYR A 295 -0.84 -9.82 -9.12
C TYR A 295 -1.00 -10.24 -7.65
N PHE A 296 -1.73 -11.32 -7.42
CA PHE A 296 -1.75 -11.99 -6.12
C PHE A 296 -0.90 -13.24 -6.20
N ILE A 297 0.11 -13.34 -5.35
CA ILE A 297 0.91 -14.55 -5.24
C ILE A 297 0.42 -15.28 -3.98
N LEU A 298 -0.08 -16.50 -4.15
CA LEU A 298 -0.72 -17.28 -3.10
C LEU A 298 0.03 -18.60 -2.91
N GLY A 299 0.47 -18.84 -1.68
CA GLY A 299 1.09 -20.11 -1.28
C GLY A 299 0.30 -20.82 -0.20
N GLY A 300 0.03 -22.10 -0.37
CA GLY A 300 -0.69 -22.91 0.61
C GLY A 300 0.22 -23.59 1.63
N ASN A 301 -0.33 -24.60 2.30
CA ASN A 301 0.36 -25.38 3.33
C ASN A 301 0.61 -26.84 2.92
N THR A 302 0.19 -27.25 1.72
CA THR A 302 0.45 -28.58 1.16
C THR A 302 1.23 -28.48 -0.15
N THR A 303 1.79 -29.63 -0.56
CA THR A 303 2.36 -29.84 -1.90
C THR A 303 1.40 -29.36 -2.99
N ASP A 304 1.97 -28.77 -4.03
CA ASP A 304 1.35 -28.23 -5.25
C ASP A 304 0.40 -27.04 -5.04
N GLN A 305 0.35 -26.46 -3.84
CA GLN A 305 -0.34 -25.20 -3.57
C GLN A 305 0.60 -24.00 -3.74
N VAL A 306 1.07 -23.81 -4.98
CA VAL A 306 1.89 -22.67 -5.41
C VAL A 306 1.21 -22.00 -6.59
N LEU A 307 0.82 -20.74 -6.46
CA LEU A 307 0.12 -20.05 -7.54
C LEU A 307 0.46 -18.56 -7.61
N CYS A 308 0.73 -18.09 -8.82
CA CYS A 308 0.72 -16.67 -9.18
C CYS A 308 -0.57 -16.39 -9.95
N LEU A 309 -1.45 -15.56 -9.39
CA LEU A 309 -2.72 -15.14 -9.98
C LEU A 309 -2.56 -13.76 -10.62
N ILE A 310 -2.87 -13.67 -11.91
CA ILE A 310 -3.01 -12.40 -12.62
C ILE A 310 -4.50 -12.02 -12.59
N ILE A 311 -4.85 -10.90 -11.93
CA ILE A 311 -6.23 -10.42 -11.93
C ILE A 311 -6.35 -9.17 -12.80
N LEU A 312 -7.08 -9.32 -13.92
CA LEU A 312 -7.28 -8.28 -14.93
C LEU A 312 -8.66 -7.62 -14.88
N LYS A 313 -9.53 -8.01 -13.94
CA LYS A 313 -10.95 -7.60 -13.97
C LYS A 313 -11.15 -6.18 -13.44
N LEU A 314 -11.01 -5.22 -14.35
CA LEU A 314 -11.64 -3.91 -14.23
C LEU A 314 -13.11 -4.02 -14.63
N SER A 315 -13.98 -3.29 -13.93
CA SER A 315 -15.43 -3.31 -14.18
C SER A 315 -15.79 -2.72 -15.54
N CYS A 316 -15.71 -3.48 -16.63
CA CYS A 316 -16.36 -3.10 -17.89
C CYS A 316 -17.67 -3.87 -18.04
N SER A 317 -18.76 -3.23 -17.59
CA SER A 317 -20.14 -3.52 -17.97
C SER A 317 -20.95 -2.24 -17.88
#